data_AF-A0A3R9QKN9-F1
#
_entry.id   AF-A0A3R9QKN9-F1
#
_cell.length_a   1.000
_cell.length_b   1.000
_cell.length_c   1.000
_cell.angle_alpha   90.00
_cell.angle_beta   90.00
_cell.angle_gamma   90.00
#
_symmetry.space_group_name_H-M   'P 1'
#
loop_
_entity.id
_entity.type
_entity.pdbx_description
1 polymer ?
#
loop_
_entity_poly.entity_id
_entity_poly.type
_entity_poly.pdbx_seq_one_letter_code
_entity_poly.pdbx_strand_id
1 'polypeptide(L)'
;MVVHCASFGSLWWLRPGNNASDLLRFSSHAAVFNTTGFVSGSRERRLWHIAGVIRINLGMHSNTADPRRLSATSYECDGLERRGEWNRLLLGRRLGQTVEAEKIIHCTRSSVIGRIDFDSSWHCNGIQVLAASALRGEQETLLFAAPGAQLQTDAGDWEVLWDGLAKR
;
A
#
# COMPACT_ATOMS: atom_id res chain seq x y z
N MET A 1 7.33 -4.04 13.85
CA MET A 1 7.19 -2.58 13.75
C MET A 1 5.72 -2.20 13.69
N VAL A 2 5.39 -0.94 13.98
CA VAL A 2 4.05 -0.39 13.83
C VAL A 2 3.98 0.48 12.58
N VAL A 3 2.98 0.26 11.73
CA VAL A 3 2.78 1.02 10.49
C VAL A 3 1.42 1.71 10.48
N HIS A 4 1.41 3.01 10.20
CA HIS A 4 0.20 3.78 9.95
C HIS A 4 -0.24 3.62 8.49
N CYS A 5 -1.47 3.22 8.23
CA CYS A 5 -2.00 3.09 6.87
C CYS A 5 -2.89 4.30 6.53
N ALA A 6 -2.32 5.35 5.93
CA ALA A 6 -3.09 6.53 5.53
C ALA A 6 -3.98 6.24 4.31
N SER A 7 -3.41 5.58 3.30
CA SER A 7 -4.14 5.19 2.09
C SER A 7 -3.55 3.94 1.44
N PHE A 8 -4.33 3.33 0.55
CA PHE A 8 -4.00 2.09 -0.15
C PHE A 8 -4.04 2.30 -1.67
N GLY A 9 -3.47 1.36 -2.42
CA GLY A 9 -3.56 1.34 -3.87
C GLY A 9 -4.98 1.13 -4.40
N SER A 10 -5.19 1.34 -5.69
CA SER A 10 -6.52 1.28 -6.29
C SER A 10 -7.11 -0.12 -6.41
N LEU A 11 -6.29 -1.17 -6.49
CA LEU A 11 -6.77 -2.52 -6.79
C LEU A 11 -6.82 -3.39 -5.54
N TRP A 12 -7.96 -4.06 -5.36
CA TRP A 12 -8.24 -4.96 -4.25
C TRP A 12 -8.77 -6.29 -4.75
N TRP A 13 -8.33 -7.39 -4.14
CA TRP A 13 -8.95 -8.68 -4.39
C TRP A 13 -8.96 -9.55 -3.14
N LEU A 14 -9.99 -10.38 -3.06
CA LEU A 14 -10.12 -11.41 -2.05
C LEU A 14 -9.46 -12.69 -2.54
N ARG A 15 -8.65 -13.31 -1.69
CA ARG A 15 -8.21 -14.69 -1.85
C ARG A 15 -8.96 -15.56 -0.85
N PRO A 16 -9.86 -16.45 -1.31
CA PRO A 16 -10.55 -17.35 -0.42
C PRO A 16 -9.59 -18.30 0.30
N GLY A 17 -10.02 -18.79 1.46
CA GLY A 17 -9.41 -19.92 2.14
C GLY A 17 -9.30 -21.13 1.22
N ASN A 18 -8.26 -21.92 1.45
CA ASN A 18 -7.90 -23.05 0.58
C ASN A 18 -8.93 -24.19 0.65
N ASN A 19 -9.63 -24.36 1.78
CA ASN A 19 -10.64 -25.40 1.93
C ASN A 19 -11.95 -25.00 1.22
N ALA A 20 -12.39 -25.80 0.26
CA ALA A 20 -13.60 -25.54 -0.51
C ALA A 20 -14.91 -25.76 0.27
N SER A 21 -14.90 -26.66 1.26
CA SER A 21 -16.06 -26.96 2.10
C SER A 21 -16.23 -26.01 3.30
N ASP A 22 -15.27 -25.11 3.50
CA ASP A 22 -15.28 -24.16 4.61
C ASP A 22 -16.22 -22.98 4.33
N LEU A 23 -17.28 -22.87 5.13
CA LEU A 23 -18.27 -21.79 5.06
C LEU A 23 -17.65 -20.40 5.31
N LEU A 24 -16.51 -20.34 6.00
CA LEU A 24 -15.81 -19.10 6.33
C LEU A 24 -14.67 -18.77 5.36
N ARG A 25 -14.50 -19.55 4.28
CA ARG A 25 -13.41 -19.36 3.31
C ARG A 25 -13.45 -18.01 2.60
N PHE A 26 -14.58 -17.31 2.58
CA PHE A 26 -14.72 -15.97 1.99
C PHE A 26 -14.75 -14.85 3.04
N SER A 27 -14.62 -15.18 4.33
CA SER A 27 -14.66 -14.23 5.44
C SER A 27 -13.41 -14.38 6.31
N SER A 28 -13.52 -14.83 7.56
CA SER A 28 -12.42 -14.91 8.53
C SER A 28 -11.26 -15.80 8.08
N HIS A 29 -11.49 -16.78 7.19
CA HIS A 29 -10.43 -17.63 6.66
C HIS A 29 -9.90 -17.16 5.30
N ALA A 30 -10.36 -16.01 4.80
CA ALA A 30 -9.84 -15.37 3.61
C ALA A 30 -8.70 -14.39 3.92
N ALA A 31 -8.02 -13.96 2.85
CA ALA A 31 -7.12 -12.82 2.88
C ALA A 31 -7.52 -11.81 1.82
N VAL A 32 -7.42 -10.53 2.14
CA VAL A 32 -7.53 -9.46 1.14
C VAL A 32 -6.14 -8.96 0.77
N PHE A 33 -6.01 -8.57 -0.49
CA PHE A 33 -4.79 -8.05 -1.04
C PHE A 33 -5.03 -6.67 -1.65
N ASN A 34 -4.04 -5.80 -1.57
CA ASN A 34 -4.04 -4.48 -2.17
C ASN A 34 -2.75 -4.22 -2.96
N THR A 35 -2.89 -3.51 -4.09
CA THR A 35 -1.77 -3.04 -4.91
C THR A 35 -2.17 -1.77 -5.66
N THR A 36 -1.18 -1.08 -6.21
CA THR A 36 -1.40 -0.06 -7.25
C THR A 36 -1.93 -0.67 -8.54
N GLY A 37 -2.66 0.14 -9.31
CA GLY A 37 -3.09 -0.21 -10.67
C GLY A 37 -4.24 0.66 -11.15
N PHE A 38 -4.83 0.29 -12.28
CA PHE A 38 -5.86 1.07 -12.95
C PHE A 38 -7.05 0.21 -13.35
N VAL A 39 -8.24 0.80 -13.34
CA VAL A 39 -9.45 0.20 -13.89
C VAL A 39 -9.69 0.79 -15.28
N SER A 40 -9.80 -0.07 -16.30
CA SER A 40 -10.10 0.33 -17.67
C SER A 40 -11.30 -0.47 -18.18
N GLY A 41 -12.47 0.17 -18.21
CA GLY A 41 -13.75 -0.51 -18.42
C GLY A 41 -14.04 -1.50 -17.29
N SER A 42 -14.32 -2.76 -17.62
CA SER A 42 -14.56 -3.85 -16.65
C SER A 42 -13.29 -4.59 -16.21
N ARG A 43 -12.10 -4.14 -16.62
CA ARG A 43 -10.84 -4.85 -16.40
C ARG A 43 -9.90 -4.08 -15.49
N GLU A 44 -9.41 -4.77 -14.48
CA GLU A 44 -8.28 -4.32 -13.68
C GLU A 44 -6.96 -4.54 -14.43
N ARG A 45 -6.08 -3.54 -14.36
CA ARG A 45 -4.78 -3.53 -15.03
C ARG A 45 -3.72 -3.09 -14.02
N ARG A 46 -2.88 -4.03 -13.59
CA ARG A 46 -1.78 -3.73 -12.65
C ARG A 46 -0.70 -2.88 -13.29
N LEU A 47 -0.18 -3.30 -14.46
CA LEU A 47 0.83 -2.55 -15.23
C LEU A 47 1.99 -2.06 -14.35
N TRP A 48 2.54 -2.98 -13.58
CA TRP A 48 3.58 -2.69 -12.61
C TRP A 48 4.87 -2.21 -13.30
N HIS A 49 5.44 -1.14 -12.78
CA HIS A 49 6.88 -0.87 -12.87
C HIS A 49 7.59 -1.52 -11.69
N ILE A 50 6.99 -1.43 -10.49
CA ILE A 50 7.46 -2.11 -9.28
C ILE A 50 6.32 -3.00 -8.78
N ALA A 51 6.54 -4.31 -8.80
CA ALA A 51 5.54 -5.28 -8.38
C ALA A 51 5.51 -5.41 -6.86
N GLY A 52 4.33 -5.24 -6.27
CA GLY A 52 4.17 -5.58 -4.87
C GLY A 52 2.73 -5.59 -4.38
N VAL A 53 2.54 -6.18 -3.20
CA VAL A 53 1.22 -6.40 -2.63
C VAL A 53 1.24 -6.23 -1.11
N ILE A 54 0.20 -5.58 -0.59
CA ILE A 54 -0.17 -5.67 0.81
C ILE A 54 -1.10 -6.86 0.97
N ARG A 55 -0.87 -7.69 1.98
CA ARG A 55 -1.77 -8.77 2.39
C ARG A 55 -2.29 -8.50 3.78
N ILE A 56 -3.57 -8.79 3.97
CA ILE A 56 -4.28 -8.67 5.25
C ILE A 56 -5.10 -9.94 5.43
N ASN A 57 -4.91 -10.66 6.54
CA ASN A 57 -5.69 -11.86 6.83
C ASN A 57 -6.95 -11.45 7.58
N LEU A 58 -8.14 -11.71 7.03
CA LEU A 58 -9.39 -11.19 7.59
C LEU A 58 -9.73 -11.76 8.97
N GLY A 59 -9.26 -12.96 9.30
CA GLY A 59 -9.44 -13.54 10.63
C GLY A 59 -8.79 -12.73 11.76
N MET A 60 -7.83 -11.85 11.45
CA MET A 60 -7.21 -10.93 12.40
C MET A 60 -8.05 -9.67 12.63
N HIS A 61 -9.13 -9.48 11.88
CA HIS A 61 -9.97 -8.29 11.89
C HIS A 61 -11.44 -8.70 12.00
N SER A 62 -11.92 -8.87 13.23
CA SER A 62 -13.22 -9.45 13.58
C SER A 62 -14.46 -8.68 13.09
N ASN A 63 -14.34 -7.63 12.28
CA ASN A 63 -15.51 -6.84 11.84
C ASN A 63 -15.34 -5.98 10.56
N THR A 64 -14.37 -6.27 9.68
CA THR A 64 -14.13 -5.45 8.48
C THR A 64 -14.42 -6.23 7.19
N ALA A 65 -15.68 -6.28 6.80
CA ALA A 65 -16.08 -6.74 5.45
C ALA A 65 -15.70 -5.73 4.36
N ASP A 66 -15.48 -4.46 4.73
CA ASP A 66 -15.13 -3.38 3.80
C ASP A 66 -13.63 -3.02 3.90
N PRO A 67 -12.82 -3.28 2.86
CA PRO A 67 -11.42 -2.89 2.82
C PRO A 67 -11.16 -1.40 3.02
N ARG A 68 -12.14 -0.54 2.73
CA ARG A 68 -12.02 0.92 2.97
C ARG A 68 -11.97 1.28 4.45
N ARG A 69 -12.40 0.39 5.34
CA ARG A 69 -12.29 0.58 6.81
C ARG A 69 -10.91 0.19 7.35
N LEU A 70 -10.01 -0.26 6.47
CA LEU A 70 -8.65 -0.64 6.82
C LEU A 70 -7.67 0.54 6.78
N SER A 71 -8.05 1.69 6.19
CA SER A 71 -7.24 2.91 6.20
C SER A 71 -7.46 3.73 7.48
N ALA A 72 -6.65 4.77 7.65
CA ALA A 72 -6.62 5.67 8.81
C ALA A 72 -6.44 4.94 10.15
N THR A 73 -5.63 3.87 10.16
CA THR A 73 -5.37 3.07 11.37
C THR A 73 -4.00 2.41 11.30
N SER A 74 -3.50 1.97 12.46
CA SER A 74 -2.16 1.40 12.60
C SER A 74 -2.23 -0.13 12.70
N TYR A 75 -1.18 -0.81 12.23
CA TYR A 75 -1.08 -2.27 12.24
C TYR A 75 0.30 -2.73 12.71
N GLU A 76 0.35 -3.93 13.27
CA GLU A 76 1.60 -4.68 13.40
C GLU A 76 2.07 -5.10 12.01
N CYS A 77 3.38 -4.98 11.78
CA CYS A 77 4.02 -5.33 10.53
C CYS A 77 5.43 -5.86 10.81
N ASP A 78 5.86 -6.88 10.07
CA ASP A 78 7.23 -7.42 10.15
C ASP A 78 8.22 -6.67 9.24
N GLY A 79 7.69 -5.75 8.42
CA GLY A 79 8.44 -4.97 7.44
C GLY A 79 8.21 -5.43 6.01
N LEU A 80 8.80 -4.68 5.08
CA LEU A 80 8.69 -4.96 3.66
C LEU A 80 9.63 -6.11 3.28
N GLU A 81 9.06 -7.24 2.88
CA GLU A 81 9.80 -8.39 2.39
C GLU A 81 9.86 -8.40 0.87
N ARG A 82 10.95 -8.91 0.30
CA ARG A 82 11.00 -9.27 -1.12
C ARG A 82 10.85 -10.79 -1.28
N ARG A 83 9.86 -11.22 -2.07
CA ARG A 83 9.64 -12.63 -2.43
C ARG A 83 9.71 -12.78 -3.94
N GLY A 84 10.85 -13.26 -4.42
CA GLY A 84 11.18 -13.23 -5.85
C GLY A 84 11.22 -11.79 -6.34
N GLU A 85 10.47 -11.49 -7.40
CA GLU A 85 10.40 -10.13 -7.95
C GLU A 85 9.36 -9.23 -7.28
N TRP A 86 8.67 -9.70 -6.25
CA TRP A 86 7.53 -8.99 -5.67
C TRP A 86 7.86 -8.49 -4.27
N ASN A 87 7.56 -7.23 -4.02
CA ASN A 87 7.50 -6.69 -2.68
C ASN A 87 6.22 -7.18 -1.98
N ARG A 88 6.34 -7.56 -0.72
CA ARG A 88 5.20 -8.03 0.07
C ARG A 88 5.24 -7.43 1.45
N LEU A 89 4.09 -6.91 1.86
CA LEU A 89 3.85 -6.44 3.21
C LEU A 89 2.70 -7.25 3.81
N LEU A 90 2.89 -7.79 5.01
CA LEU A 90 1.80 -8.41 5.77
C LEU A 90 1.37 -7.44 6.86
N LEU A 91 0.12 -7.00 6.82
CA LEU A 91 -0.49 -6.31 7.95
C LEU A 91 -1.07 -7.35 8.89
N GLY A 92 -0.54 -7.38 10.10
CA GLY A 92 -0.98 -8.23 11.19
C GLY A 92 -2.16 -7.62 11.93
N ARG A 93 -2.12 -7.69 13.26
CA ARG A 93 -3.17 -7.17 14.12
C ARG A 93 -3.34 -5.66 13.95
N ARG A 94 -4.60 -5.21 13.91
CA ARG A 94 -4.95 -3.79 13.97
C ARG A 94 -4.70 -3.26 15.38
N LEU A 95 -4.09 -2.09 15.47
CA LEU A 95 -3.75 -1.42 16.72
C LEU A 95 -4.64 -0.20 16.94
N GLY A 96 -4.81 0.17 18.21
CA GLY A 96 -5.52 1.40 18.60
C GLY A 96 -4.75 2.65 18.22
N GLN A 97 -5.42 3.81 18.24
CA GLN A 97 -4.85 5.11 17.84
C GLN A 97 -3.72 5.61 18.75
N THR A 98 -3.53 5.01 19.93
CA THR A 98 -2.53 5.44 20.92
C THR A 98 -1.16 4.82 20.71
N VAL A 99 -1.01 3.87 19.78
CA VAL A 99 0.28 3.25 19.49
C VAL A 99 1.02 4.07 18.43
N GLU A 100 2.21 4.54 18.79
CA GLU A 100 3.08 5.30 17.89
C GLU A 100 3.52 4.44 16.70
N ALA A 101 3.36 4.97 15.49
CA ALA A 101 3.80 4.31 14.26
C ALA A 101 5.24 4.70 13.92
N GLU A 102 5.98 3.77 13.32
CA GLU A 102 7.35 3.98 12.86
C GLU A 102 7.40 4.35 11.38
N LYS A 103 6.42 3.88 10.60
CA LYS A 103 6.31 4.10 9.15
C LYS A 103 4.88 4.35 8.73
N ILE A 104 4.70 4.97 7.57
CA ILE A 104 3.44 5.20 6.90
C ILE A 104 3.34 4.40 5.59
N ILE A 105 2.15 3.88 5.30
CA ILE A 105 1.73 3.48 3.96
C ILE A 105 0.86 4.57 3.38
N HIS A 106 1.27 5.09 2.22
CA HIS A 106 0.54 6.12 1.51
C HIS A 106 0.57 5.85 0.00
N CYS A 107 -0.60 5.85 -0.61
CA CYS A 107 -0.79 5.82 -2.06
C CYS A 107 -0.92 7.24 -2.59
N THR A 108 -0.14 7.55 -3.63
CA THR A 108 -0.14 8.83 -4.34
C THR A 108 -0.22 8.61 -5.86
N ARG A 109 -0.55 9.67 -6.59
CA ARG A 109 -0.65 9.68 -8.06
C ARG A 109 0.16 10.80 -8.67
N SER A 110 0.64 10.60 -9.90
CA SER A 110 1.37 11.63 -10.64
C SER A 110 0.57 12.91 -10.88
N SER A 111 -0.75 12.80 -10.99
CA SER A 111 -1.66 13.95 -11.07
C SER A 111 -1.69 14.81 -9.80
N VAL A 112 -1.20 14.29 -8.66
CA VAL A 112 -1.12 15.02 -7.38
C VAL A 112 0.31 15.53 -7.15
N ILE A 113 1.30 14.64 -7.29
CA ILE A 113 2.67 14.96 -6.90
C ILE A 113 3.65 15.09 -8.05
N GLY A 114 3.23 14.89 -9.30
CA GLY A 114 4.15 14.71 -10.42
C GLY A 114 4.65 13.27 -10.54
N ARG A 115 5.31 12.95 -11.66
CA ARG A 115 5.85 11.62 -11.93
C ARG A 115 7.15 11.42 -11.16
N ILE A 116 7.28 10.25 -10.53
CA ILE A 116 8.54 9.78 -9.96
C ILE A 116 9.33 9.06 -11.05
N ASP A 117 10.58 9.48 -11.25
CA ASP A 117 11.56 8.78 -12.07
C ASP A 117 12.32 7.76 -11.20
N PHE A 118 11.88 6.51 -11.23
CA PHE A 118 12.44 5.44 -10.41
C PHE A 118 13.88 5.06 -10.75
N ASP A 119 14.39 5.47 -11.92
CA ASP A 119 15.76 5.19 -12.35
C ASP A 119 16.76 6.27 -11.87
N SER A 120 16.26 7.35 -11.26
CA SER A 120 17.06 8.46 -10.72
C SER A 120 17.26 8.36 -9.20
N SER A 121 18.03 9.30 -8.63
CA SER A 121 18.13 9.46 -7.15
C SER A 121 16.94 10.24 -6.60
N TRP A 122 15.73 9.71 -6.80
CA TRP A 122 14.47 10.40 -6.51
C TRP A 122 14.08 10.43 -5.03
N HIS A 123 14.81 9.78 -4.11
CA HIS A 123 14.44 9.74 -2.70
C HIS A 123 15.62 9.56 -1.73
N CYS A 124 15.38 9.87 -0.46
CA CYS A 124 16.29 9.51 0.63
C CYS A 124 16.01 8.09 1.18
N ASN A 125 16.94 7.54 1.98
CA ASN A 125 16.87 6.18 2.53
C ASN A 125 15.60 5.85 3.36
N GLY A 126 14.81 6.86 3.74
CA GLY A 126 13.57 6.69 4.50
C GLY A 126 12.39 6.15 3.70
N ILE A 127 12.49 6.03 2.37
CA ILE A 127 11.39 5.65 1.48
C ILE A 127 11.66 4.30 0.80
N GLN A 128 10.66 3.43 0.81
CA GLN A 128 10.62 2.22 -0.01
C GLN A 128 9.33 2.24 -0.84
N VAL A 129 9.41 1.79 -2.09
CA VAL A 129 8.22 1.62 -2.94
C VAL A 129 7.68 0.21 -2.73
N LEU A 130 6.46 0.12 -2.22
CA LEU A 130 5.78 -1.17 -2.10
C LEU A 130 5.30 -1.64 -3.47
N ALA A 131 4.58 -0.80 -4.19
CA ALA A 131 4.13 -1.09 -5.55
C ALA A 131 4.04 0.20 -6.36
N ALA A 132 4.30 0.13 -7.66
CA ALA A 132 4.10 1.25 -8.57
C ALA A 132 3.58 0.77 -9.91
N SER A 133 2.61 1.48 -10.45
CA SER A 133 1.92 1.18 -11.71
C SER A 133 1.89 2.40 -12.59
N ALA A 134 1.98 2.23 -13.91
CA ALA A 134 1.83 3.33 -14.87
C ALA A 134 0.96 2.95 -16.07
N LEU A 135 0.08 3.86 -16.49
CA LEU A 135 -0.77 3.70 -17.67
C LEU A 135 -1.11 5.07 -18.27
N ARG A 136 -0.84 5.24 -19.58
CA ARG A 136 -1.24 6.42 -20.37
C ARG A 136 -0.87 7.76 -19.73
N GLY A 137 0.36 7.88 -19.25
CA GLY A 137 0.87 9.10 -18.60
C GLY A 137 0.56 9.22 -17.12
N GLU A 138 -0.39 8.44 -16.59
CA GLU A 138 -0.64 8.38 -15.14
C GLU A 138 0.27 7.35 -14.47
N GLN A 139 0.69 7.68 -13.25
CA GLN A 139 1.43 6.81 -12.35
C GLN A 139 0.71 6.77 -11.00
N GLU A 140 0.58 5.57 -10.44
CA GLU A 140 0.11 5.35 -9.07
C GLU A 140 1.22 4.65 -8.29
N THR A 141 1.58 5.18 -7.14
CA THR A 141 2.71 4.72 -6.33
C THR A 141 2.26 4.52 -4.89
N LEU A 142 2.49 3.32 -4.37
CA LEU A 142 2.23 2.95 -2.98
C LEU A 142 3.56 2.94 -2.23
N LEU A 143 3.73 3.94 -1.37
CA LEU A 143 4.93 4.18 -0.59
C LEU A 143 4.85 3.48 0.77
N PHE A 144 6.01 3.04 1.25
CA PHE A 144 6.25 2.58 2.61
C PHE A 144 7.43 3.39 3.17
N ALA A 145 7.13 4.42 3.94
CA ALA A 145 8.08 5.50 4.23
C ALA A 145 8.13 5.87 5.71
N ALA A 146 9.26 6.40 6.15
CA ALA A 146 9.33 7.14 7.41
C ALA A 146 8.79 8.57 7.20
N PRO A 147 8.04 9.14 8.15
CA PRO A 147 7.73 10.57 8.14
C PRO A 147 9.00 11.42 8.14
N GLY A 148 8.93 12.61 7.52
CA GLY A 148 10.07 13.49 7.29
C GLY A 148 10.99 13.05 6.15
N ALA A 149 10.78 11.84 5.60
CA ALA A 149 11.50 11.41 4.41
C ALA A 149 11.08 12.23 3.18
N GLN A 150 12.01 12.39 2.24
CA GLN A 150 11.84 13.27 1.09
C GLN A 150 11.92 12.49 -0.21
N LEU A 151 11.10 12.93 -1.17
CA LEU A 151 11.12 12.43 -2.54
C LEU A 151 11.02 13.58 -3.53
N GLN A 152 11.63 13.39 -4.69
CA GLN A 152 11.64 14.31 -5.81
C GLN A 152 10.80 13.73 -6.96
N THR A 153 10.05 14.61 -7.61
CA THR A 153 9.27 14.31 -8.82
C THR A 153 9.55 15.34 -9.90
N ASP A 154 8.97 15.16 -11.09
CA ASP A 154 8.98 16.19 -12.14
C ASP A 154 8.22 17.48 -11.77
N ALA A 155 7.43 17.48 -10.69
CA ALA A 155 6.67 18.63 -10.21
C ALA A 155 7.32 19.33 -8.99
N GLY A 156 8.40 18.78 -8.44
CA GLY A 156 9.19 19.36 -7.34
C GLY A 156 9.52 18.37 -6.22
N ASP A 157 9.90 18.91 -5.07
CA ASP A 157 10.28 18.14 -3.88
C ASP A 157 9.11 18.02 -2.91
N TRP A 158 9.02 16.86 -2.27
CA TRP A 158 7.95 16.50 -1.36
C TRP A 158 8.50 15.90 -0.08
N GLU A 159 7.79 16.14 1.01
CA GLU A 159 8.04 15.54 2.32
C GLU A 159 6.88 14.62 2.71
N VAL A 160 7.24 13.48 3.29
CA VAL A 160 6.28 12.50 3.83
C VAL A 160 5.78 12.94 5.20
N LEU A 161 4.47 13.12 5.31
CA LEU A 161 3.76 13.39 6.56
C LEU A 161 2.96 12.16 6.99
N TRP A 162 2.40 12.20 8.21
CA TRP A 162 1.55 11.11 8.71
C TRP A 162 0.20 10.98 7.98
N ASP A 163 -0.25 12.06 7.33
CA ASP A 163 -1.50 12.15 6.60
C ASP A 163 -1.31 12.18 5.06
N GLY A 164 -0.06 12.21 4.58
CA GLY A 164 0.22 12.14 3.14
C GLY A 164 1.55 12.76 2.75
N LEU A 165 1.52 13.60 1.71
CA LEU A 165 2.69 14.26 1.14
C LEU A 165 2.45 15.78 1.11
N ALA A 166 3.46 16.55 1.53
CA ALA A 166 3.45 18.00 1.45
C ALA A 166 4.55 18.48 0.49
N LYS A 167 4.23 19.47 -0.33
CA LYS A 167 5.20 20.10 -1.22
C LYS A 167 6.13 21.00 -0.41
N ARG A 168 7.43 20.93 -0.68
CA ARG A 168 8.45 21.80 -0.05
C ARG A 168 8.65 23.09 -0.83
#